data_AF-A0A5N9CKC2-F1
#
_entry.id   AF-A0A5N9CKC2-F1
#
_cell.length_a   1.000
_cell.length_b   1.000
_cell.length_c   1.000
_cell.angle_alpha   90.00
_cell.angle_beta   90.00
_cell.angle_gamma   90.00
#
_symmetry.space_group_name_H-M   'P 1'
#
loop_
_entity.id
_entity.type
_entity.pdbx_description
1 polymer ?
#
loop_
_entity_poly.entity_id
_entity_poly.type
_entity_poly.pdbx_seq_one_letter_code
_entity_poly.pdbx_strand_id
1 'polypeptide(L)'
;MGTISVEKMAGYCLIIGPIVAVLIYFIQPGGVLGIGGQPDPTDAEAVIKLWTGDLQTYGIVTSMLIPVALITMLSGLMYFVQSLEGGNGYALARLGMPMVFIAVAGWAIGSGLSLGAGIGTVTLTGDRELATIGFSLANLCTFLFGVGGFLIALGASTRDD
;
A
#
# COMPACT_ATOMS: atom_id res chain seq x y z
N MET A 1 -24.46 19.67 -7.37
CA MET A 1 -23.82 18.34 -7.21
C MET A 1 -24.76 17.52 -6.33
N GLY A 2 -25.24 16.36 -6.80
CA GLY A 2 -26.10 15.50 -5.99
C GLY A 2 -25.42 15.11 -4.68
N THR A 3 -26.19 14.95 -3.60
CA THR A 3 -25.66 14.60 -2.28
C THR A 3 -25.06 13.19 -2.31
N ILE A 4 -23.74 13.09 -2.39
CA ILE A 4 -23.02 11.83 -2.24
C ILE A 4 -23.11 11.44 -0.76
N SER A 5 -23.75 10.32 -0.45
CA SER A 5 -23.76 9.75 0.91
C SER A 5 -22.38 9.24 1.27
N VAL A 6 -21.87 9.66 2.43
CA VAL A 6 -20.52 9.31 2.92
C VAL A 6 -20.38 7.79 3.09
N GLU A 7 -21.45 7.13 3.55
CA GLU A 7 -21.56 5.68 3.75
C GLU A 7 -21.25 4.91 2.46
N LYS A 8 -21.92 5.31 1.36
CA LYS A 8 -21.74 4.65 0.06
C LYS A 8 -20.34 4.89 -0.49
N MET A 9 -19.82 6.11 -0.33
CA MET A 9 -18.47 6.42 -0.79
C MET A 9 -17.42 5.60 -0.04
N ALA A 10 -17.55 5.47 1.29
CA ALA A 10 -16.68 4.62 2.09
C ALA A 10 -16.76 3.15 1.68
N GLY A 11 -17.96 2.64 1.41
CA GLY A 11 -18.14 1.29 0.87
C GLY A 11 -17.45 1.07 -0.48
N TYR A 12 -17.57 2.03 -1.41
CA TYR A 12 -16.85 1.96 -2.69
C TYR A 12 -15.33 2.02 -2.50
N CYS A 13 -14.83 2.85 -1.58
CA CYS A 13 -13.42 2.91 -1.23
C CYS A 13 -12.87 1.56 -0.73
N LEU A 14 -13.63 0.85 0.10
CA LEU A 14 -13.25 -0.47 0.63
C LEU A 14 -13.23 -1.58 -0.43
N ILE A 15 -14.01 -1.46 -1.49
CA ILE A 15 -14.05 -2.43 -2.58
C ILE A 15 -13.01 -2.09 -3.65
N ILE A 16 -13.06 -0.86 -4.16
CA ILE A 16 -12.27 -0.44 -5.32
C ILE A 16 -10.80 -0.26 -4.95
N GLY A 17 -10.50 0.31 -3.77
CA GLY A 17 -9.14 0.58 -3.33
C GLY A 17 -8.24 -0.67 -3.36
N PRO A 18 -8.59 -1.76 -2.66
CA PRO A 18 -7.82 -3.00 -2.68
C PRO A 18 -7.69 -3.64 -4.05
N ILE A 19 -8.79 -3.69 -4.83
CA ILE A 19 -8.78 -4.29 -6.18
C ILE A 19 -7.79 -3.54 -7.08
N VAL A 20 -7.88 -2.22 -7.10
CA VAL A 20 -6.99 -1.38 -7.91
C VAL A 20 -5.55 -1.51 -7.43
N ALA A 21 -5.30 -1.52 -6.12
CA ALA A 21 -3.95 -1.68 -5.57
C ALA A 21 -3.31 -3.00 -6.00
N VAL A 22 -4.04 -4.12 -5.88
CA VAL A 22 -3.56 -5.45 -6.30
C VAL A 22 -3.26 -5.49 -7.79
N LEU A 23 -4.16 -4.97 -8.63
CA LEU A 23 -3.96 -4.94 -10.07
C LEU A 23 -2.70 -4.16 -10.46
N ILE A 24 -2.45 -3.00 -9.81
CA ILE A 24 -1.27 -2.18 -10.09
C ILE A 24 0.01 -2.88 -9.60
N TYR A 25 0.00 -3.47 -8.41
CA TYR A 25 1.15 -4.25 -7.90
C TYR A 25 1.49 -5.45 -8.78
N PHE A 26 0.51 -6.03 -9.47
CA PHE A 26 0.75 -7.15 -10.37
C PHE A 26 1.47 -6.72 -11.64
N ILE A 27 1.15 -5.54 -12.18
CA ILE A 27 1.73 -5.01 -13.42
C ILE A 27 2.97 -4.14 -13.21
N GLN A 28 3.33 -3.84 -11.97
CA GLN A 28 4.56 -3.12 -11.65
C GLN A 28 5.78 -3.90 -12.17
N PRO A 29 6.82 -3.22 -12.72
CA PRO A 29 8.07 -3.90 -13.06
C PRO A 29 8.69 -4.54 -11.82
N GLY A 30 8.88 -5.86 -11.85
CA GLY A 30 9.31 -6.63 -10.68
C GLY A 30 8.19 -7.03 -9.73
N GLY A 31 6.93 -6.75 -10.08
CA GLY A 31 5.74 -7.21 -9.37
C GLY A 31 5.41 -8.68 -9.60
N VAL A 32 4.26 -9.14 -9.10
CA VAL A 32 3.90 -10.58 -9.05
C VAL A 32 3.91 -11.26 -10.42
N LEU A 33 3.56 -10.55 -11.49
CA LEU A 33 3.55 -11.12 -12.85
C LEU A 33 4.94 -11.19 -13.51
N GLY A 34 5.99 -10.70 -12.84
CA GLY A 34 7.35 -10.78 -13.36
C GLY A 34 7.60 -9.92 -14.61
N ILE A 35 6.84 -8.84 -14.81
CA ILE A 35 7.03 -7.94 -15.96
C ILE A 35 8.44 -7.32 -15.87
N GLY A 36 9.27 -7.62 -16.86
CA GLY A 36 10.68 -7.20 -16.88
C GLY A 36 11.65 -8.06 -16.07
N GLY A 37 11.16 -9.08 -15.38
CA GLY A 37 11.95 -9.98 -14.54
C GLY A 37 11.58 -9.94 -13.06
N GLN A 38 12.25 -10.79 -12.28
CA GLN A 38 12.16 -10.89 -10.82
C GLN A 38 13.59 -10.85 -10.25
N PRO A 39 14.21 -9.65 -10.16
CA PRO A 39 15.54 -9.53 -9.59
C PRO A 39 15.52 -9.98 -8.13
N ASP A 40 16.62 -10.58 -7.68
CA ASP A 40 16.79 -10.93 -6.28
C ASP A 40 16.66 -9.66 -5.43
N PRO A 41 15.76 -9.62 -4.43
CA PRO A 41 15.60 -8.45 -3.55
C PRO A 41 16.90 -8.05 -2.81
N THR A 42 17.87 -8.95 -2.69
CA THR A 42 19.19 -8.69 -2.11
C THR A 42 20.20 -8.11 -3.10
N ASP A 43 19.92 -8.18 -4.42
CA ASP A 43 20.69 -7.54 -5.47
C ASP A 43 20.07 -6.18 -5.82
N ALA A 44 20.47 -5.17 -5.06
CA ALA A 44 20.04 -3.79 -5.28
C ALA A 44 20.37 -3.27 -6.69
N GLU A 45 21.42 -3.77 -7.33
CA GLU A 45 21.81 -3.34 -8.67
C GLU A 45 20.83 -3.86 -9.72
N ALA A 46 20.46 -5.14 -9.63
CA ALA A 46 19.46 -5.74 -10.51
C ALA A 46 18.08 -5.10 -10.33
N VAL A 47 17.68 -4.76 -9.10
CA VAL A 47 16.41 -4.10 -8.81
C VAL A 47 16.36 -2.69 -9.42
N ILE A 48 17.39 -1.87 -9.21
CA ILE A 48 17.38 -0.50 -9.75
C ILE A 48 17.44 -0.53 -11.29
N LYS A 49 18.25 -1.43 -11.88
CA LYS A 49 18.31 -1.61 -13.35
C LYS A 49 16.94 -1.89 -13.95
N LEU A 50 16.11 -2.68 -13.27
CA LEU A 50 14.75 -2.98 -13.73
C LEU A 50 13.85 -1.73 -13.79
N TRP A 51 14.00 -0.82 -12.82
CA TRP A 51 13.20 0.40 -12.74
C TRP A 51 13.73 1.55 -13.59
N THR A 52 15.01 1.54 -13.97
CA THR A 52 15.64 2.55 -14.84
C THR A 52 15.72 2.15 -16.32
N GLY A 53 15.37 0.90 -16.67
CA GLY A 53 15.51 0.35 -18.02
C GLY A 53 14.30 0.61 -18.94
N ASP A 54 14.06 -0.28 -19.91
CA ASP A 54 13.00 -0.12 -20.92
C ASP A 54 11.57 -0.02 -20.35
N LEU A 55 11.38 -0.44 -19.09
CA LEU A 55 10.10 -0.41 -18.39
C LEU A 55 9.95 0.79 -17.44
N GLN A 56 10.85 1.77 -17.52
CA GLN A 56 10.87 2.96 -16.68
C GLN A 56 9.50 3.68 -16.61
N THR A 57 8.82 3.86 -17.76
CA THR A 57 7.50 4.51 -17.80
C THR A 57 6.44 3.72 -17.02
N TYR A 58 6.46 2.39 -17.10
CA TYR A 58 5.56 1.54 -16.30
C TYR A 58 5.88 1.65 -14.81
N GLY A 59 7.17 1.69 -14.45
CA GLY A 59 7.62 1.92 -13.08
C GLY A 59 7.06 3.22 -12.51
N ILE A 60 7.24 4.34 -13.22
CA ILE A 60 6.72 5.65 -12.80
C ILE A 60 5.20 5.60 -12.57
N VAL A 61 4.44 5.10 -13.55
CA VAL A 61 2.97 5.11 -13.49
C VAL A 61 2.47 4.23 -12.34
N THR A 62 2.99 3.02 -12.20
CA THR A 62 2.57 2.10 -11.13
C THR A 62 2.92 2.64 -9.74
N SER A 63 4.12 3.19 -9.57
CA SER A 63 4.56 3.82 -8.31
C SER A 63 3.72 5.04 -7.90
N MET A 64 3.09 5.74 -8.84
CA MET A 64 2.15 6.84 -8.53
C MET A 64 0.74 6.35 -8.21
N LEU A 65 0.27 5.30 -8.90
CA LEU A 65 -1.10 4.81 -8.73
C LEU A 65 -1.27 3.94 -7.48
N ILE A 66 -0.22 3.22 -7.04
CA ILE A 66 -0.25 2.41 -5.82
C ILE A 66 -0.67 3.25 -4.59
N PRO A 67 -0.01 4.38 -4.26
CA PRO A 67 -0.43 5.23 -3.15
C PRO A 67 -1.88 5.69 -3.23
N VAL A 68 -2.36 6.06 -4.43
CA VAL A 68 -3.75 6.52 -4.62
C VAL A 68 -4.73 5.41 -4.26
N ALA A 69 -4.48 4.18 -4.71
CA ALA A 69 -5.32 3.04 -4.42
C ALA A 69 -5.31 2.66 -2.93
N LEU A 70 -4.14 2.68 -2.30
CA LEU A 70 -3.99 2.38 -0.87
C LEU A 70 -4.65 3.44 0.03
N ILE A 71 -4.50 4.73 -0.29
CA ILE A 71 -5.15 5.82 0.44
C ILE A 71 -6.68 5.74 0.28
N THR A 72 -7.15 5.37 -0.91
CA THR A 72 -8.57 5.13 -1.16
C THR A 72 -9.10 4.04 -0.23
N MET A 73 -8.44 2.88 -0.17
CA MET A 73 -8.80 1.81 0.78
C MET A 73 -8.77 2.31 2.23
N LEU A 74 -7.70 3.00 2.63
CA LEU A 74 -7.51 3.49 3.99
C LEU A 74 -8.63 4.45 4.41
N SER A 75 -9.09 5.33 3.51
CA SER A 75 -10.22 6.23 3.75
C SER A 75 -11.51 5.46 4.06
N GLY A 76 -11.81 4.41 3.28
CA GLY A 76 -12.95 3.54 3.54
C GLY A 76 -12.85 2.81 4.88
N LEU A 77 -11.64 2.33 5.23
CA LEU A 77 -11.39 1.62 6.48
C LEU A 77 -11.51 2.52 7.72
N MET A 78 -11.02 3.77 7.64
CA MET A 78 -11.21 4.75 8.71
C MET A 78 -12.69 4.97 9.02
N TYR A 79 -13.51 5.15 7.99
CA TYR A 79 -14.96 5.32 8.14
C TYR A 79 -15.61 4.07 8.74
N PHE A 80 -15.21 2.87 8.28
CA PHE A 80 -15.70 1.61 8.84
C PHE A 80 -15.41 1.49 10.34
N VAL A 81 -14.18 1.79 10.78
CA VAL A 81 -13.84 1.71 12.20
C VAL A 81 -14.60 2.75 13.02
N GLN A 82 -14.79 3.97 12.50
CA GLN A 82 -15.61 4.98 13.15
C GLN A 82 -17.08 4.54 13.27
N SER A 83 -17.62 3.82 12.28
CA SER A 83 -18.99 3.31 12.33
C SER A 83 -19.22 2.27 13.45
N LEU A 84 -18.16 1.73 14.04
CA LEU A 84 -18.24 0.82 15.19
C LEU A 84 -18.33 1.57 16.53
N GLU A 85 -18.23 2.91 16.53
CA GLU A 85 -18.30 3.72 17.75
C GLU A 85 -19.59 3.47 18.53
N GLY A 86 -19.45 3.28 19.85
CA GLY A 86 -20.55 2.87 20.74
C GLY A 86 -20.70 1.36 20.92
N GLY A 87 -20.06 0.55 20.07
CA GLY A 87 -20.03 -0.91 20.20
C GLY A 87 -18.86 -1.44 21.05
N ASN A 88 -19.01 -2.65 21.59
CA ASN A 88 -18.00 -3.32 22.42
C ASN A 88 -16.65 -3.50 21.69
N GLY A 89 -16.70 -3.80 20.39
CA GLY A 89 -15.52 -3.98 19.55
C GLY A 89 -14.79 -2.72 19.07
N TYR A 90 -15.32 -1.52 19.37
CA TYR A 90 -14.71 -0.26 18.89
C TYR A 90 -13.28 -0.06 19.39
N ALA A 91 -13.01 -0.38 20.66
CA ALA A 91 -11.70 -0.18 21.26
C ALA A 91 -10.60 -1.01 20.55
N LEU A 92 -10.95 -2.24 20.15
CA LEU A 92 -10.05 -3.13 19.41
C LEU A 92 -9.84 -2.63 17.98
N ALA A 93 -10.91 -2.26 17.27
CA ALA A 93 -10.81 -1.77 15.90
C ALA A 93 -10.04 -0.45 15.81
N ARG A 94 -10.26 0.46 16.77
CA ARG A 94 -9.52 1.72 16.87
C ARG A 94 -8.02 1.52 17.13
N LEU A 95 -7.64 0.48 17.87
CA LEU A 95 -6.23 0.14 18.11
C LEU A 95 -5.54 -0.35 16.83
N GLY A 96 -6.25 -1.09 15.98
CA GLY A 96 -5.72 -1.57 14.70
C GLY A 96 -5.48 -0.47 13.66
N MET A 97 -6.25 0.63 13.71
CA MET A 97 -6.17 1.70 12.72
C MET A 97 -4.80 2.38 12.59
N PRO A 98 -4.12 2.80 13.68
CA PRO A 98 -2.76 3.32 13.59
C PRO A 98 -1.78 2.37 12.91
N MET A 99 -1.91 1.05 13.14
CA MET A 99 -1.03 0.05 12.52
C MET A 99 -1.26 -0.03 11.02
N VAL A 100 -2.53 -0.07 10.58
CA VAL A 100 -2.88 -0.04 9.15
C VAL A 100 -2.45 1.27 8.49
N PHE A 101 -2.61 2.41 9.17
CA PHE A 101 -2.17 3.70 8.68
C PHE A 101 -0.66 3.72 8.42
N ILE A 102 0.15 3.26 9.38
CA ILE A 102 1.62 3.19 9.23
C ILE A 102 1.99 2.26 8.08
N ALA A 103 1.31 1.12 7.94
CA ALA A 103 1.57 0.20 6.84
C ALA A 103 1.31 0.84 5.47
N VAL A 104 0.15 1.49 5.30
CA VAL A 104 -0.22 2.18 4.06
C VAL A 104 0.75 3.33 3.76
N ALA A 105 1.10 4.13 4.76
CA ALA A 105 2.07 5.21 4.61
C ALA A 105 3.46 4.67 4.21
N GLY A 106 3.91 3.58 4.83
CA GLY A 106 5.20 2.97 4.51
C GLY A 106 5.24 2.36 3.10
N TRP A 107 4.16 1.72 2.63
CA TRP A 107 4.08 1.30 1.22
C TRP A 107 4.02 2.47 0.24
N ALA A 108 3.38 3.58 0.61
CA ALA A 108 3.41 4.80 -0.19
C ALA A 108 4.83 5.40 -0.27
N ILE A 109 5.57 5.40 0.84
CA ILE A 109 6.99 5.81 0.88
C ILE A 109 7.85 4.86 0.02
N GLY A 110 7.66 3.54 0.14
CA GLY A 110 8.37 2.56 -0.68
C GLY A 110 8.09 2.71 -2.18
N SER A 111 6.86 3.10 -2.54
CA SER A 111 6.52 3.45 -3.93
C SER A 111 7.29 4.69 -4.42
N GLY A 112 7.59 5.63 -3.52
CA GLY A 112 8.45 6.79 -3.82
C GLY A 112 9.88 6.41 -4.23
N LEU A 113 10.42 5.30 -3.72
CA LEU A 113 11.75 4.83 -4.08
C LEU A 113 11.80 4.31 -5.52
N SER A 114 10.80 3.50 -5.90
CA SER A 114 10.67 3.02 -7.28
C SER A 114 10.36 4.15 -8.26
N LEU A 115 9.57 5.16 -7.84
CA LEU A 115 9.39 6.39 -8.59
C LEU A 115 10.70 7.15 -8.78
N GLY A 116 11.48 7.31 -7.71
CA GLY A 116 12.78 7.99 -7.72
C GLY A 116 13.78 7.35 -8.69
N ALA A 117 13.82 6.01 -8.71
CA ALA A 117 14.60 5.27 -9.70
C ALA A 117 14.07 5.54 -11.12
N GLY A 118 12.74 5.46 -11.29
CA GLY A 118 12.09 5.73 -12.58
C GLY A 118 12.34 7.15 -13.11
N ILE A 119 12.43 8.19 -12.27
CA ILE A 119 12.70 9.58 -12.73
C ILE A 119 14.19 9.93 -12.75
N GLY A 120 15.06 9.03 -12.31
CA GLY A 120 16.51 9.21 -12.30
C GLY A 120 17.07 9.98 -11.10
N THR A 121 16.29 10.19 -10.03
CA THR A 121 16.78 10.78 -8.77
C THR A 121 17.46 9.78 -7.84
N VAL A 122 17.14 8.49 -7.98
CA VAL A 122 17.81 7.36 -7.33
C VAL A 122 18.66 6.65 -8.38
N THR A 123 19.95 6.52 -8.14
CA THR A 123 20.91 6.02 -9.14
C THR A 123 21.69 4.79 -8.66
N LEU A 124 22.09 3.95 -9.62
CA LEU A 124 22.90 2.74 -9.40
C LEU A 124 24.24 3.01 -8.70
N THR A 125 24.81 4.20 -8.89
CA THR A 125 26.16 4.55 -8.44
C THR A 125 26.17 5.13 -7.03
N GLY A 126 25.09 5.79 -6.58
CA GLY A 126 25.03 6.49 -5.29
C GLY A 126 24.06 5.92 -4.27
N ASP A 127 22.97 5.25 -4.69
CA ASP A 127 21.77 5.11 -3.86
C ASP A 127 21.30 3.65 -3.68
N ARG A 128 22.18 2.69 -3.95
CA ARG A 128 21.91 1.24 -3.87
C ARG A 128 21.32 0.79 -2.53
N GLU A 129 21.70 1.42 -1.43
CA GLU A 129 21.17 1.10 -0.09
C GLU A 129 19.67 1.43 0.07
N LEU A 130 19.16 2.40 -0.71
CA LEU A 130 17.74 2.77 -0.67
C LEU A 130 16.83 1.64 -1.15
N ALA A 131 17.28 0.80 -2.11
CA ALA A 131 16.52 -0.35 -2.57
C ALA A 131 16.34 -1.38 -1.45
N THR A 132 17.40 -1.69 -0.70
CA THR A 132 17.36 -2.63 0.43
C THR A 132 16.47 -2.11 1.58
N ILE A 133 16.52 -0.80 1.85
CA ILE A 133 15.62 -0.14 2.82
C ILE A 133 14.17 -0.27 2.37
N GLY A 134 13.88 -0.11 1.07
CA GLY A 134 12.54 -0.26 0.51
C GLY A 134 11.94 -1.64 0.77
N PHE A 135 12.69 -2.73 0.53
CA PHE A 135 12.23 -4.09 0.81
C PHE A 135 12.07 -4.36 2.31
N SER A 136 13.00 -3.88 3.13
CA SER A 136 12.92 -4.02 4.59
C SER A 136 11.67 -3.33 5.16
N LEU A 137 11.38 -2.12 4.66
CA LEU A 137 10.18 -1.36 4.99
C LEU A 137 8.92 -2.12 4.57
N ALA A 138 8.88 -2.67 3.35
CA ALA A 138 7.71 -3.40 2.85
C ALA A 138 7.34 -4.62 3.72
N ASN A 139 8.34 -5.33 4.26
CA ASN A 139 8.12 -6.46 5.18
C ASN A 139 7.49 -6.02 6.50
N LEU A 140 7.99 -4.93 7.09
CA LEU A 140 7.42 -4.35 8.32
C LEU A 140 5.97 -3.88 8.08
N CYS A 141 5.72 -3.18 6.98
CA CYS A 141 4.38 -2.73 6.60
C CYS A 141 3.40 -3.89 6.43
N THR A 142 3.84 -4.99 5.82
CA THR A 142 3.03 -6.20 5.66
C THR A 142 2.63 -6.78 7.02
N PHE A 143 3.59 -6.87 7.95
CA PHE A 143 3.32 -7.33 9.30
C PHE A 143 2.32 -6.42 10.03
N LEU A 144 2.55 -5.10 10.02
CA LEU A 144 1.68 -4.12 10.67
C LEU A 144 0.27 -4.11 10.08
N PHE A 145 0.15 -4.22 8.76
CA PHE A 145 -1.14 -4.33 8.08
C PHE A 145 -1.89 -5.59 8.51
N GLY A 146 -1.20 -6.73 8.59
CA GLY A 146 -1.78 -8.00 9.03
C GLY A 146 -2.30 -7.93 10.47
N VAL A 147 -1.49 -7.43 11.41
CA VAL A 147 -1.89 -7.30 12.82
C VAL A 147 -3.00 -6.26 12.97
N GLY A 148 -2.87 -5.10 12.34
CA GLY A 148 -3.89 -4.04 12.40
C GLY A 148 -5.23 -4.47 11.80
N GLY A 149 -5.19 -5.13 10.64
CA GLY A 149 -6.38 -5.69 9.99
C GLY A 149 -7.04 -6.79 10.83
N PHE A 150 -6.24 -7.64 11.49
CA PHE A 150 -6.76 -8.65 12.41
C PHE A 150 -7.50 -8.03 13.60
N LEU A 151 -6.94 -6.98 14.23
CA LEU A 151 -7.60 -6.28 15.34
C LEU A 151 -8.90 -5.60 14.90
N ILE A 152 -8.94 -5.03 13.69
CA ILE A 152 -10.15 -4.44 13.11
C ILE A 152 -11.21 -5.51 12.84
N ALA A 153 -10.82 -6.66 12.29
CA ALA A 153 -11.72 -7.78 12.05
C ALA A 153 -12.29 -8.34 13.35
N LEU A 154 -11.46 -8.47 14.39
CA LEU A 154 -11.92 -8.88 15.73
C LEU A 154 -12.93 -7.87 16.30
N GLY A 155 -12.60 -6.57 16.27
CA GLY A 155 -13.53 -5.53 16.72
C GLY A 155 -14.84 -5.50 15.94
N ALA A 156 -14.81 -5.81 14.64
CA ALA A 156 -16.03 -5.96 13.86
C ALA A 156 -16.84 -7.20 14.28
N SER A 157 -16.18 -8.31 14.63
CA SER A 157 -16.85 -9.55 15.03
C SER A 157 -17.50 -9.51 16.42
N THR A 158 -17.04 -8.62 17.30
CA THR A 158 -17.61 -8.39 18.63
C THR A 158 -18.60 -7.22 18.66
N ARG A 159 -19.10 -6.83 17.48
CA ARG A 159 -20.22 -5.90 17.38
C ARG A 159 -21.48 -6.66 17.80
N ASP A 160 -21.91 -6.43 19.04
CA ASP A 160 -23.27 -6.77 19.44
C ASP A 160 -24.20 -5.86 18.62
N ASP A 161 -24.95 -6.43 17.68
CA ASP A 161 -25.98 -5.71 16.90
C ASP A 161 -27.10 -5.18 17.81
#